data_AF-A0A949S8Y9-F1
#
_entry.id   AF-A0A949S8Y9-F1
#
_cell.length_a   1.000
_cell.length_b   1.000
_cell.length_c   1.000
_cell.angle_alpha   90.00
_cell.angle_beta   90.00
_cell.angle_gamma   90.00
#
_symmetry.space_group_name_H-M   'P 1'
#
loop_
_entity.id
_entity.type
_entity.pdbx_description
1 polymer ?
#
loop_
_entity_poly.entity_id
_entity_poly.type
_entity_poly.pdbx_seq_one_letter_code
_entity_poly.pdbx_strand_id
1 'polypeptide(L)'
;MPVPIEFFSVIVPKQVIEQKYNGGLTQYIADCPNKSYQEDEYLTRVGFMSQEPLNKYCENLISNGFHFDNESNSSTDFVVVQSYLGKRWKADWLLIDDKDWASYQQ
;
A
#
# COMPACT_ATOMS: atom_id res chain seq x y z
N MET A 1 -4.99 -14.12 6.32
CA MET A 1 -4.38 -13.65 7.58
C MET A 1 -3.91 -12.24 7.35
N PRO A 2 -4.19 -11.26 8.23
CA PRO A 2 -3.86 -9.87 7.99
C PRO A 2 -2.36 -9.63 7.78
N VAL A 3 -1.97 -8.49 7.21
CA VAL A 3 -0.57 -8.16 6.92
C VAL A 3 0.05 -7.28 8.00
N PRO A 4 1.29 -7.54 8.46
CA PRO A 4 1.94 -6.71 9.48
C PRO A 4 2.42 -5.37 8.89
N ILE A 5 2.35 -4.31 9.70
CA ILE A 5 2.90 -2.99 9.38
C ILE A 5 4.37 -2.90 9.80
N GLU A 6 5.26 -2.61 8.84
CA GLU A 6 6.65 -2.19 9.08
C GLU A 6 6.76 -0.66 9.29
N PHE A 7 7.98 -0.14 9.48
CA PHE A 7 8.26 1.27 9.76
C PHE A 7 7.51 2.23 8.82
N PHE A 8 7.60 1.98 7.50
CA PHE A 8 6.64 2.48 6.52
C PHE A 8 6.05 1.29 5.77
N SER A 9 4.73 1.28 5.59
CA SER A 9 4.02 0.24 4.84
C SER A 9 3.11 0.87 3.80
N VAL A 10 3.27 0.48 2.54
CA VAL A 10 2.34 0.83 1.46
C VAL A 10 1.33 -0.30 1.32
N ILE A 11 0.07 0.00 1.61
CA ILE A 11 -1.04 -0.94 1.53
C ILE A 11 -1.84 -0.65 0.28
N VAL A 12 -2.13 -1.69 -0.50
CA VAL A 12 -2.88 -1.59 -1.74
C VAL A 12 -3.88 -2.75 -1.82
N PRO A 13 -5.18 -2.50 -2.07
CA PRO A 13 -6.14 -3.57 -2.33
C PRO A 13 -5.79 -4.34 -3.60
N LYS A 14 -5.84 -5.67 -3.56
CA LYS A 14 -5.56 -6.55 -4.70
C LYS A 14 -6.46 -6.24 -5.89
N GLN A 15 -7.74 -5.94 -5.63
CA GLN A 15 -8.68 -5.57 -6.69
C GLN A 15 -8.22 -4.33 -7.48
N VAL A 16 -7.62 -3.34 -6.80
CA VAL A 16 -7.10 -2.13 -7.47
C VAL A 16 -5.89 -2.48 -8.33
N ILE A 17 -5.00 -3.35 -7.83
CA ILE A 17 -3.83 -3.83 -8.58
C ILE A 17 -4.26 -4.56 -9.85
N GLU A 18 -5.19 -5.51 -9.74
CA GLU A 18 -5.68 -6.28 -10.89
C GLU A 18 -6.36 -5.40 -11.95
N GLN A 19 -6.97 -4.28 -11.53
CA GLN A 19 -7.62 -3.35 -12.44
C GLN A 19 -6.67 -2.37 -13.11
N LYS A 20 -5.62 -1.92 -12.42
CA LYS A 20 -4.81 -0.76 -12.83
C LYS A 20 -3.36 -1.10 -13.16
N TYR A 21 -2.76 -2.07 -12.48
CA TYR A 21 -1.35 -2.40 -12.67
C TYR A 21 -1.16 -3.27 -13.92
N ASN A 22 -0.28 -2.85 -14.84
CA ASN A 22 -0.03 -3.62 -16.05
C ASN A 22 0.61 -4.97 -15.71
N GLY A 23 0.01 -6.07 -16.20
CA GLY A 23 0.41 -7.43 -15.81
C GLY A 23 -0.19 -7.92 -14.47
N GLY A 24 -1.08 -7.13 -13.86
CA GLY A 24 -1.86 -7.51 -12.69
C GLY A 24 -1.02 -7.81 -11.46
N LEU A 25 -1.57 -8.62 -10.55
CA LEU A 25 -0.91 -8.94 -9.27
C LEU A 25 0.44 -9.64 -9.45
N THR A 26 0.56 -10.52 -10.45
CA THR A 26 1.82 -11.24 -10.73
C THR A 26 2.97 -10.28 -11.04
N GLN A 27 2.74 -9.29 -11.90
CA GLN A 27 3.77 -8.30 -12.24
C GLN A 27 4.05 -7.38 -11.06
N TYR A 28 3.02 -6.97 -10.32
CA TYR A 28 3.18 -6.16 -9.10
C TYR A 28 4.09 -6.83 -8.06
N ILE A 29 3.95 -8.15 -7.86
CA ILE A 29 4.83 -8.93 -6.97
C ILE A 29 6.27 -8.96 -7.51
N ALA A 30 6.42 -9.22 -8.81
CA ALA A 30 7.74 -9.28 -9.44
C ALA A 30 8.49 -7.95 -9.38
N ASP A 31 7.76 -6.83 -9.44
CA ASP A 31 8.29 -5.47 -9.37
C ASP A 31 8.57 -4.98 -7.94
N CYS A 32 8.32 -5.81 -6.91
CA CYS A 32 8.58 -5.43 -5.53
C CYS A 32 10.07 -5.08 -5.31
N PRO A 33 10.40 -3.83 -4.92
CA PRO A 33 11.77 -3.32 -5.03
C PRO A 33 12.74 -3.90 -4.00
N ASN A 34 12.24 -4.50 -2.92
CA ASN A 34 13.04 -4.87 -1.75
C ASN A 34 12.64 -6.21 -1.13
N LYS A 35 11.87 -7.04 -1.86
CA LYS A 35 11.39 -8.36 -1.41
C LYS A 35 10.58 -8.32 -0.11
N SER A 36 10.08 -7.16 0.30
CA SER A 36 9.26 -7.04 1.50
C SER A 36 7.81 -7.45 1.27
N TYR A 37 7.37 -7.74 0.04
CA TYR A 37 5.98 -8.06 -0.28
C TYR A 37 5.37 -9.08 0.70
N GLN A 38 4.20 -8.74 1.23
CA GLN A 38 3.28 -9.68 1.87
C GLN A 38 1.87 -9.40 1.37
N GLU A 39 0.99 -10.36 1.58
CA GLU A 39 -0.41 -10.26 1.20
C GLU A 39 -1.31 -11.03 2.16
N ASP A 40 -2.57 -10.61 2.19
CA ASP A 40 -3.68 -11.41 2.70
C ASP A 40 -4.66 -11.76 1.56
N GLU A 41 -5.91 -12.05 1.88
CA GLU A 41 -6.94 -12.36 0.88
C GLU A 41 -7.28 -11.15 -0.01
N TYR A 42 -7.20 -9.93 0.51
CA TYR A 42 -7.69 -8.71 -0.13
C TYR A 42 -6.64 -7.61 -0.28
N LEU A 43 -5.61 -7.61 0.55
CA LEU A 43 -4.59 -6.57 0.66
C LEU A 43 -3.21 -7.09 0.28
N THR A 44 -2.40 -6.17 -0.21
CA THR A 44 -0.96 -6.31 -0.32
C THR A 44 -0.27 -5.30 0.57
N ARG A 45 0.97 -5.59 0.96
CA ARG A 45 1.82 -4.71 1.75
C ARG A 45 3.24 -4.75 1.23
N VAL A 46 3.83 -3.57 1.02
CA VAL A 46 5.26 -3.38 0.71
C VAL A 46 5.85 -2.44 1.77
N GLY A 47 6.92 -2.89 2.42
CA GLY A 47 7.54 -2.23 3.58
C GLY A 47 8.78 -1.45 3.20
N PHE A 48 9.07 -0.35 3.91
CA PHE A 48 10.22 0.52 3.68
C PHE A 48 10.79 1.04 5.01
N MET A 49 12.12 1.26 5.03
CA MET A 49 12.84 1.77 6.21
C MET A 49 13.23 3.25 6.09
N SER A 50 13.00 3.89 4.94
CA SER A 50 13.30 5.30 4.73
C SER A 50 12.33 5.95 3.75
N GLN A 51 12.22 7.27 3.82
CA GLN A 51 11.27 8.04 3.01
C GLN A 51 11.62 8.07 1.52
N GLU A 52 12.91 8.07 1.16
CA GLU A 52 13.30 8.21 -0.25
C GLU A 52 12.86 7.01 -1.11
N PRO A 53 13.11 5.73 -0.74
CA PRO A 53 12.59 4.57 -1.45
C PRO A 53 11.06 4.49 -1.41
N LEU A 54 10.45 4.88 -0.29
CA LEU A 54 9.00 4.96 -0.14
C LEU A 54 8.38 5.91 -1.18
N ASN A 55 8.91 7.14 -1.27
CA ASN A 55 8.40 8.15 -2.19
C ASN A 55 8.56 7.71 -3.64
N LYS A 56 9.73 7.15 -4.00
CA LYS A 56 9.97 6.56 -5.33
C LYS A 56 8.97 5.45 -5.66
N TYR A 57 8.62 4.62 -4.68
CA TYR A 57 7.62 3.58 -4.87
C TYR A 57 6.21 4.16 -5.08
N CYS A 58 5.81 5.16 -4.29
CA CYS A 58 4.53 5.85 -4.50
C CYS A 58 4.45 6.53 -5.87
N GLU A 59 5.52 7.21 -6.31
CA GLU A 59 5.62 7.81 -7.66
C GLU A 59 5.47 6.76 -8.76
N ASN A 60 6.03 5.56 -8.57
CA ASN A 60 5.88 4.45 -9.50
C ASN A 60 4.42 3.95 -9.55
N LEU A 61 3.75 3.80 -8.41
CA LEU A 61 2.31 3.46 -8.39
C LEU A 61 1.49 4.50 -9.17
N ILE A 62 1.73 5.79 -8.92
CA ILE A 62 1.02 6.88 -9.61
C ILE A 62 1.26 6.82 -11.12
N SER A 63 2.51 6.56 -11.53
CA SER A 63 2.88 6.40 -12.95
C SER A 63 2.22 5.19 -13.60
N ASN A 64 1.85 4.16 -12.83
CA ASN A 64 1.05 3.02 -13.26
C ASN A 64 -0.48 3.27 -13.20
N GLY A 65 -0.91 4.51 -13.00
CA GLY A 65 -2.32 4.90 -13.05
C GLY A 65 -3.06 4.81 -11.72
N PHE A 66 -2.35 4.64 -10.60
CA PHE A 66 -2.96 4.72 -9.28
C PHE A 66 -3.30 6.18 -8.97
N HIS A 67 -4.50 6.40 -8.45
CA HIS A 67 -5.01 7.70 -8.07
C HIS A 67 -4.12 8.32 -7.00
N PHE A 68 -3.76 9.58 -7.19
CA PHE A 68 -3.22 10.42 -6.14
C PHE A 68 -3.64 11.86 -6.40
N ASP A 69 -4.26 12.47 -5.40
CA ASP A 69 -4.68 13.86 -5.42
C ASP A 69 -3.60 14.70 -4.73
N ASN A 70 -2.97 15.59 -5.51
CA ASN A 70 -1.91 16.48 -5.03
C ASN A 70 -2.43 17.60 -4.14
N GLU A 71 -3.70 18.01 -4.27
CA GLU A 71 -4.28 19.08 -3.46
C GLU A 71 -4.59 18.57 -2.05
N SER A 72 -5.24 17.41 -1.96
CA SER A 72 -5.54 16.77 -0.67
C SER A 72 -4.40 15.91 -0.11
N ASN A 73 -3.32 15.72 -0.90
CA ASN A 73 -2.18 14.86 -0.58
C ASN A 73 -2.63 13.44 -0.16
N SER A 74 -3.56 12.86 -0.93
CA SER A 74 -4.24 11.62 -0.58
C SER A 74 -4.51 10.71 -1.78
N SER A 75 -4.79 9.43 -1.50
CA SER A 75 -5.17 8.45 -2.52
C SER A 75 -6.37 7.62 -2.08
N THR A 76 -7.22 7.25 -3.05
CA THR A 76 -8.27 6.26 -2.85
C THR A 76 -7.80 4.83 -3.13
N ASP A 77 -6.67 4.67 -3.81
CA ASP A 77 -6.19 3.40 -4.36
C ASP A 77 -5.14 2.72 -3.48
N PHE A 78 -4.40 3.49 -2.69
CA PHE A 78 -3.40 2.97 -1.76
C PHE A 78 -3.33 3.85 -0.52
N VAL A 79 -2.67 3.37 0.53
CA VAL A 79 -2.37 4.17 1.72
C VAL A 79 -0.98 3.86 2.28
N VAL A 80 -0.28 4.90 2.70
CA VAL A 80 0.96 4.76 3.48
C VAL A 80 0.60 4.71 4.96
N VAL A 81 1.06 3.68 5.65
CA VAL A 81 0.92 3.50 7.10
C VAL A 81 2.30 3.56 7.74
N GLN A 82 2.39 4.27 8.85
CA GLN A 82 3.60 4.40 9.67
C GLN A 82 3.32 3.81 11.06
N SER A 83 4.18 2.92 11.58
CA SER A 83 3.92 2.20 12.85
C SER A 83 3.60 3.09 14.06
N TYR A 84 4.05 4.36 14.09
CA TYR A 84 3.78 5.28 15.20
C TYR A 84 2.83 6.45 14.87
N LEU A 85 2.58 6.68 13.59
CA LEU A 85 1.79 7.83 13.11
C LEU A 85 0.46 7.38 12.48
N GLY A 86 0.29 6.09 12.22
CA GLY A 86 -0.89 5.53 11.57
C GLY A 86 -0.95 5.82 10.08
N LYS A 87 -2.18 5.90 9.55
CA LYS A 87 -2.44 6.15 8.12
C LYS A 87 -2.07 7.60 7.77
N ARG A 88 -1.31 7.77 6.68
CA ARG A 88 -0.88 9.09 6.19
C ARG A 88 -2.03 9.90 5.60
N TRP A 89 -3.08 9.22 5.13
CA TRP A 89 -4.34 9.82 4.72
C TRP A 89 -5.51 8.89 5.04
N LYS A 90 -6.72 9.42 4.89
CA LYS A 90 -7.95 8.68 5.16
C LYS A 90 -8.12 7.52 4.18
N ALA A 91 -8.27 6.31 4.71
CA ALA A 91 -8.60 5.10 3.96
C ALA A 91 -9.67 4.32 4.73
N ASP A 92 -10.93 4.50 4.32
CA ASP A 92 -12.11 3.91 4.97
C ASP A 92 -12.22 2.40 4.74
N TRP A 93 -11.56 1.90 3.69
CA TRP A 93 -11.50 0.48 3.34
C TRP A 93 -10.42 -0.31 4.13
N LEU A 94 -9.63 0.36 4.98
CA LEU A 94 -8.54 -0.26 5.74
C LEU A 94 -8.84 -0.23 7.23
N LEU A 95 -8.71 -1.37 7.92
CA LEU A 95 -8.66 -1.46 9.38
C LEU A 95 -7.23 -1.79 9.82
N ILE A 96 -6.78 -1.15 10.89
CA ILE A 96 -5.52 -1.47 11.57
C ILE A 96 -5.90 -1.74 13.02
N ASP A 97 -5.56 -2.92 13.53
CA ASP A 97 -5.85 -3.29 14.91
C ASP A 97 -4.78 -2.79 15.90
N ASP A 98 -5.03 -2.98 17.20
CA ASP A 98 -4.12 -2.56 18.28
C ASP A 98 -2.75 -3.27 18.26
N LYS A 99 -2.54 -4.24 17.36
CA LYS A 99 -1.29 -4.99 17.19
C LYS A 99 -0.55 -4.60 15.92
N ASP A 100 -0.98 -3.54 15.22
CA ASP A 100 -0.44 -3.09 13.93
C ASP A 100 -0.61 -4.12 12.79
N TRP A 101 -1.74 -4.84 12.79
CA TRP A 101 -2.14 -5.72 11.68
C TRP A 101 -3.20 -5.03 10.82
N ALA A 102 -2.97 -5.04 9.50
CA ALA A 102 -3.86 -4.45 8.52
C ALA A 102 -4.80 -5.48 7.89
N SER A 103 -6.10 -5.14 7.81
CA SER A 103 -7.14 -5.95 7.17
C SER A 103 -8.12 -5.08 6.36
N TYR A 104 -8.74 -5.67 5.33
CA TYR A 104 -9.72 -4.98 4.49
C TYR A 104 -11.08 -4.88 5.18
N GLN A 105 -11.71 -3.71 5.11
CA GLN A 105 -13.07 -3.48 5.60
C GLN A 105 -14.08 -3.66 4.45
N GLN A 106 -14.95 -4.66 4.58
CA GLN A 106 -16.08 -4.90 3.67
C GLN A 106 -17.20 -3.87 3.84
#